data_AF-A0A4Y8C7R3-F1
#
_entry.id   AF-A0A4Y8C7R3-F1
#
_cell.length_a   1.000
_cell.length_b   1.000
_cell.length_c   1.000
_cell.angle_alpha   90.00
_cell.angle_beta   90.00
_cell.angle_gamma   90.00
#
_symmetry.space_group_name_H-M   'P 1'
#
loop_
_entity.id
_entity.type
_entity.pdbx_description
1 polymer ?
#
loop_
_entity_poly.entity_id
_entity_poly.type
_entity_poly.pdbx_seq_one_letter_code
_entity_poly.pdbx_strand_id
1 'polypeptide(L)'
;LRNEKRFQDIEELLKAGIDVYTTLNIQHLESLNDLVANISKIEVKERIPDRIFDEADQVELVDIEPNKLLKRMQDGKIYKEKQAKLALENFFR
;
A
#
# COMPACT_ATOMS: atom_id res chain seq x y z
N LEU A 1 -4.83 0.60 20.34
CA LEU A 1 -5.41 1.52 19.33
C LEU A 1 -6.91 1.41 19.44
N ARG A 2 -7.65 2.52 19.26
CA ARG A 2 -9.11 2.57 19.41
C ARG A 2 -9.82 1.76 18.33
N ASN A 3 -9.35 1.88 17.09
CA ASN A 3 -9.80 1.10 15.95
C ASN A 3 -8.75 0.04 15.56
N GLU A 4 -9.19 -1.01 14.88
CA GLU A 4 -8.33 -2.12 14.44
C GLU A 4 -7.51 -1.74 13.20
N LYS A 5 -8.11 -0.95 12.30
CA LYS A 5 -7.53 -0.56 11.01
C LYS A 5 -7.63 0.95 10.80
N ARG A 6 -6.63 1.51 10.13
CA ARG A 6 -6.55 2.96 9.86
C ARG A 6 -7.71 3.51 9.04
N PHE A 7 -8.30 2.71 8.14
CA PHE A 7 -9.45 3.17 7.36
C PHE A 7 -10.66 3.50 8.26
N GLN A 8 -10.79 2.83 9.42
CA GLN A 8 -11.88 3.12 10.37
C GLN A 8 -11.66 4.48 11.04
N ASP A 9 -10.41 4.84 11.34
CA ASP A 9 -10.07 6.19 11.83
C ASP A 9 -10.42 7.24 10.76
N ILE A 10 -10.14 6.96 9.49
CA ILE A 10 -10.48 7.84 8.37
C ILE A 10 -12.00 8.01 8.27
N GLU A 11 -12.78 6.93 8.35
CA GLU A 11 -14.25 7.01 8.34
C GLU A 11 -14.80 7.88 9.50
N GLU A 12 -14.18 7.84 10.69
CA GLU A 12 -14.54 8.73 11.80
C GLU A 12 -14.25 10.20 11.49
N LEU A 13 -13.09 10.50 10.90
CA LEU A 13 -12.70 11.86 10.51
C LEU A 13 -13.64 12.42 9.43
N LEU A 14 -13.96 11.63 8.40
CA LEU A 14 -14.88 12.01 7.34
C LEU A 14 -16.29 12.26 7.89
N LYS A 15 -16.77 11.43 8.82
CA LYS A 15 -18.07 11.65 9.51
C LYS A 15 -18.10 12.95 10.33
N ALA A 16 -16.95 13.44 10.78
CA ALA A 16 -16.82 14.71 11.47
C ALA A 16 -16.68 15.92 10.50
N GLY A 17 -16.71 15.68 9.18
CA GLY A 17 -16.53 16.72 8.17
C GLY A 17 -15.08 17.16 7.99
N ILE A 18 -14.11 16.29 8.33
CA ILE A 18 -12.68 16.56 8.16
C ILE A 18 -12.20 15.84 6.91
N ASP A 19 -11.67 16.60 5.96
CA ASP A 19 -11.06 16.06 4.75
C ASP A 19 -9.74 15.33 5.07
N VAL A 20 -9.52 14.18 4.42
CA VAL A 20 -8.36 13.33 4.69
C VAL A 20 -7.61 13.03 3.39
N TYR A 21 -6.30 13.27 3.42
CA TYR A 21 -5.37 12.78 2.42
C TYR A 21 -4.68 11.53 2.97
N THR A 22 -4.61 10.47 2.17
CA THR A 22 -3.97 9.21 2.55
C THR A 22 -3.22 8.60 1.37
N THR A 23 -2.44 7.56 1.64
CA THR A 23 -1.71 6.80 0.61
C THR A 23 -2.08 5.33 0.74
N LEU A 24 -2.15 4.65 -0.41
CA LEU A 24 -2.50 3.24 -0.52
C LEU A 24 -1.63 2.58 -1.57
N ASN A 25 -1.00 1.46 -1.23
CA ASN A 25 -0.45 0.56 -2.23
C ASN A 25 -1.54 -0.43 -2.67
N ILE A 26 -1.69 -0.62 -3.97
CA ILE A 26 -2.76 -1.43 -4.59
C ILE A 26 -2.82 -2.88 -4.08
N GLN A 27 -1.71 -3.41 -3.58
CA GLN A 27 -1.60 -4.75 -2.99
C GLN A 27 -2.48 -4.99 -1.74
N HIS A 28 -2.96 -3.92 -1.11
CA HIS A 28 -3.80 -4.00 0.09
C HIS A 28 -5.29 -4.12 -0.23
N LEU A 29 -5.72 -3.93 -1.48
CA LEU A 29 -7.13 -4.13 -1.86
C LEU A 29 -7.50 -5.61 -1.76
N GLU A 30 -8.64 -5.89 -1.14
CA GLU A 30 -9.14 -7.25 -0.94
C GLU A 30 -9.32 -7.99 -2.26
N SER A 31 -9.90 -7.37 -3.28
CA SER A 31 -10.09 -7.97 -4.60
C SER A 31 -8.79 -8.36 -5.32
N LEU A 32 -7.67 -7.70 -5.00
CA LEU A 32 -6.38 -7.92 -5.67
C LEU A 32 -5.41 -8.77 -4.87
N ASN A 33 -5.77 -9.11 -3.62
CA ASN A 33 -4.87 -9.79 -2.71
C ASN A 33 -4.37 -11.13 -3.26
N ASP A 34 -5.28 -11.97 -3.76
CA ASP A 34 -4.95 -13.29 -4.30
C ASP A 34 -4.08 -13.19 -5.56
N LEU A 35 -4.36 -12.21 -6.43
CA LEU A 35 -3.57 -11.98 -7.63
C LEU A 35 -2.13 -11.57 -7.26
N VAL A 36 -1.99 -10.63 -6.33
CA VAL A 36 -0.67 -10.16 -5.87
C VAL A 36 0.09 -11.26 -5.17
N ALA A 37 -0.57 -12.04 -4.30
CA ALA A 37 0.06 -13.18 -3.63
C ALA A 37 0.53 -14.25 -4.63
N ASN A 38 -0.25 -14.51 -5.69
CA ASN A 38 0.12 -15.46 -6.73
C ASN A 38 1.36 -15.03 -7.53
N ILE A 39 1.47 -13.73 -7.84
CA ILE A 39 2.60 -13.16 -8.60
C ILE A 39 3.84 -13.05 -7.72
N SER A 40 3.72 -12.42 -6.54
CA SER A 40 4.86 -12.10 -5.66
C SER A 40 5.29 -13.26 -4.74
N LYS A 41 4.44 -14.27 -4.56
CA LYS A 41 4.58 -15.32 -3.53
C LYS A 41 4.63 -14.78 -2.10
N ILE A 42 4.18 -13.54 -1.90
CA ILE A 42 4.14 -12.89 -0.59
C ILE A 42 2.69 -12.70 -0.17
N GLU A 43 2.38 -13.16 1.04
CA GLU A 43 1.07 -12.95 1.63
C GLU A 43 0.96 -11.54 2.21
N VAL A 44 0.02 -10.75 1.69
CA VAL A 44 -0.29 -9.42 2.21
C VAL A 44 -1.35 -9.54 3.31
N LYS A 45 -0.90 -9.44 4.57
CA LYS A 45 -1.75 -9.59 5.77
C LYS A 45 -2.65 -8.39 6.02
N GLU A 46 -2.21 -7.20 5.67
CA GLU A 46 -2.99 -5.98 5.82
C GLU A 46 -3.87 -5.79 4.59
N ARG A 47 -5.19 -5.85 4.80
CA ARG A 47 -6.20 -5.75 3.75
C ARG A 47 -7.12 -4.57 4.03
N ILE A 48 -7.63 -3.96 2.97
CA ILE A 48 -8.66 -2.95 3.01
C ILE A 48 -9.81 -3.35 2.08
N PRO A 49 -11.07 -3.14 2.49
CA PRO A 49 -12.22 -3.37 1.63
C PRO A 49 -12.18 -2.44 0.41
N ASP A 50 -12.51 -2.96 -0.77
CA ASP A 50 -12.55 -2.20 -2.02
C ASP A 50 -13.41 -0.93 -1.93
N ARG A 51 -14.53 -0.98 -1.18
CA ARG A 51 -15.40 0.18 -0.95
C ARG A 51 -14.67 1.42 -0.43
N ILE A 52 -13.61 1.25 0.37
CA ILE A 52 -12.86 2.38 0.94
C ILE A 52 -12.13 3.15 -0.17
N PHE A 53 -11.68 2.44 -1.21
CA PHE A 53 -11.08 3.04 -2.38
C PHE A 53 -12.15 3.62 -3.31
N ASP A 54 -13.26 2.90 -3.52
CA ASP A 54 -14.36 3.34 -4.39
C ASP A 54 -15.09 4.60 -3.87
N GLU A 55 -15.13 4.80 -2.55
CA GLU A 55 -15.74 5.95 -1.89
C GLU A 55 -14.85 7.21 -1.93
N ALA A 56 -13.62 7.13 -2.42
CA ALA A 56 -12.72 8.29 -2.49
C ALA A 56 -13.15 9.29 -3.57
N ASP A 57 -13.30 10.57 -3.19
CA ASP A 57 -13.67 11.65 -4.13
C ASP A 57 -12.63 11.90 -5.22
N GLN A 58 -11.34 11.69 -4.89
CA GLN A 58 -10.23 11.86 -5.83
C GLN A 58 -9.17 10.79 -5.61
N VAL A 59 -8.66 10.23 -6.71
CA VAL A 59 -7.56 9.27 -6.72
C VAL A 59 -6.45 9.79 -7.62
N GLU A 60 -5.25 9.92 -7.07
CA GLU A 60 -4.04 10.21 -7.84
C GLU A 60 -3.14 8.97 -7.93
N LEU A 61 -2.86 8.53 -9.15
CA LEU A 61 -1.93 7.43 -9.40
C LEU A 61 -0.50 7.96 -9.37
N VAL A 62 0.28 7.49 -8.40
CA VAL A 62 1.72 7.75 -8.32
C VAL A 62 2.47 6.57 -8.95
N ASP A 63 2.98 6.77 -10.17
CA ASP A 63 3.66 5.71 -10.94
C ASP A 63 5.20 5.84 -10.91
N ILE A 64 5.87 4.71 -11.07
CA ILE A 64 7.32 4.61 -11.22
C ILE A 64 7.72 3.34 -11.99
N GLU A 65 8.58 3.53 -12.99
CA GLU A 65 9.21 2.43 -13.72
C GLU A 65 9.89 1.42 -12.78
N PRO A 66 9.68 0.10 -12.95
CA PRO A 66 10.23 -0.93 -12.06
C PRO A 66 11.74 -0.84 -11.87
N ASN A 67 12.50 -0.61 -12.95
CA ASN A 67 13.96 -0.46 -12.91
C ASN A 67 14.40 0.76 -12.07
N LYS A 68 13.62 1.84 -12.10
CA LYS A 68 13.90 3.05 -11.32
C LYS A 68 13.59 2.82 -9.85
N LEU A 69 12.53 2.08 -9.54
CA LEU A 69 12.19 1.69 -8.17
C LEU A 69 13.30 0.80 -7.57
N LEU A 70 13.74 -0.23 -8.31
CA LEU A 70 14.84 -1.11 -7.94
C LEU A 70 16.12 -0.32 -7.62
N LYS A 71 16.50 0.61 -8.49
CA LYS A 71 17.67 1.47 -8.26
C LYS A 71 17.52 2.31 -6.99
N ARG A 72 16.35 2.88 -6.72
CA ARG A 72 16.10 3.65 -5.48
C ARG A 72 16.21 2.77 -4.23
N MET A 73 15.83 1.50 -4.30
CA MET A 73 16.02 0.56 -3.18
C MET A 73 17.50 0.26 -2.95
N GLN A 74 18.27 0.00 -4.01
CA GLN A 74 19.72 -0.24 -3.95
C GLN A 74 20.47 0.99 -3.41
N ASP A 75 20.05 2.19 -3.80
CA ASP A 75 20.58 3.46 -3.30
C ASP A 75 20.17 3.76 -1.83
N GLY A 76 19.39 2.89 -1.18
CA GLY A 76 18.92 3.09 0.21
C GLY A 76 17.88 4.21 0.38
N LYS A 77 17.22 4.65 -0.70
CA LYS A 77 16.27 5.78 -0.71
C LYS A 77 14.85 5.39 -0.31
N ILE A 78 14.57 4.10 -0.06
CA ILE A 78 13.24 3.56 0.24
C ILE A 78 13.25 2.82 1.58
N TYR A 79 14.17 1.87 1.74
CA TYR A 79 14.36 1.12 2.98
C TYR A 79 15.78 1.29 3.49
N LYS A 80 15.94 1.25 4.81
CA LYS A 80 17.27 1.11 5.43
C LYS A 80 17.90 -0.21 4.96
N GLU A 81 19.21 -0.26 4.77
CA GLU A 81 19.93 -1.36 4.07
C GLU A 81 19.48 -2.79 4.44
N LYS A 82 19.19 -3.07 5.72
CA LYS A 82 18.71 -4.38 6.19
C LYS A 82 17.33 -4.77 5.65
N GLN A 83 16.42 -3.81 5.47
CA GLN A 83 15.07 -4.03 4.94
C GLN A 83 15.05 -4.05 3.41
N ALA A 84 15.99 -3.34 2.77
CA ALA A 84 16.10 -3.29 1.31
C ALA A 84 16.42 -4.66 0.70
N LYS A 85 17.36 -5.43 1.27
CA LYS A 85 17.70 -6.79 0.78
C LYS A 85 16.50 -7.74 0.81
N LEU A 86 15.75 -7.75 1.90
CA LEU A 86 14.59 -8.64 2.07
C LEU A 86 13.45 -8.30 1.10
N ALA A 87 13.24 -7.01 0.83
CA ALA A 87 12.27 -6.53 -0.14
C ALA A 87 12.67 -6.88 -1.58
N LEU A 88 13.96 -6.71 -1.92
CA LEU A 88 14.51 -7.03 -3.25
C LEU A 88 14.45 -8.53 -3.57
N GLU A 89 14.74 -9.41 -2.62
CA GLU A 89 14.80 -10.87 -2.87
C GLU A 89 13.42 -11.51 -3.15
N ASN A 90 12.35 -10.92 -2.59
CA ASN A 90 11.02 -11.52 -2.59
C ASN A 90 10.00 -10.75 -3.43
N PHE A 91 10.02 -9.40 -3.42
CA PHE A 91 8.95 -8.59 -4.02
C PHE A 91 9.31 -8.01 -5.39
N PHE A 92 10.59 -7.80 -5.69
CA PHE A 92 11.04 -7.13 -6.91
C PHE A 92 12.07 -7.99 -7.66
N ARG A 93 11.59 -8.98 -8.43
CA ARG A 93 12.41 -9.78 -9.36
C ARG A 93 12.21 -9.33 -10.80
#